data_AF-A0A7J4JVA2-F1
#
_entry.id   AF-A0A7J4JVA2-F1
#
_cell.length_a   1.000
_cell.length_b   1.000
_cell.length_c   1.000
_cell.angle_alpha   90.00
_cell.angle_beta   90.00
_cell.angle_gamma   90.00
#
_symmetry.space_group_name_H-M   'P 1'
#
loop_
_entity.id
_entity.type
_entity.pdbx_description
1 polymer ?
#
loop_
_entity_poly.entity_id
_entity_poly.type
_entity_poly.pdbx_seq_one_letter_code
_entity_poly.pdbx_strand_id
1 'polypeptide(L)'
;MLSSVYDALNKAWNSTCRVLFGQETAPLSECREWLREYDQKLRTEKSSLSGKDVTFSLDDYSNNARFAAFNEIDFGKKFEAQRSVSACFGR
;
A
#
# COMPACT_ATOMS: atom_id res chain seq x y z
N MET A 1 -11.46 -25.33 -1.32
CA MET A 1 -12.67 -25.09 -0.52
C MET A 1 -12.70 -23.59 -0.22
N LEU A 2 -13.61 -22.85 -0.83
CA LEU A 2 -13.77 -21.40 -0.55
C LEU A 2 -14.45 -21.24 0.82
N SER A 3 -14.16 -20.15 1.53
CA SER A 3 -14.67 -19.92 2.89
C SER A 3 -16.15 -19.51 2.87
N SER A 4 -16.89 -19.77 3.96
CA SER A 4 -18.29 -19.32 4.08
C SER A 4 -18.46 -17.80 3.93
N VAL A 5 -17.43 -17.04 4.31
CA VAL A 5 -17.37 -15.58 4.13
C VAL A 5 -17.33 -15.21 2.65
N TYR A 6 -16.57 -15.97 1.84
CA TYR A 6 -16.53 -15.75 0.40
C TYR A 6 -17.91 -15.92 -0.22
N ASP A 7 -18.66 -16.96 0.16
CA ASP A 7 -19.98 -17.22 -0.40
C ASP A 7 -20.96 -16.07 -0.12
N ALA A 8 -20.93 -15.53 1.10
CA ALA A 8 -21.74 -14.37 1.48
C ALA A 8 -21.36 -13.12 0.67
N LEU A 9 -20.06 -12.84 0.52
CA LEU A 9 -19.56 -11.71 -0.26
C LEU A 9 -19.89 -11.85 -1.75
N ASN A 10 -19.69 -13.03 -2.32
CA ASN A 10 -19.95 -13.28 -3.74
C ASN A 10 -21.45 -13.16 -4.06
N LYS A 11 -22.34 -13.55 -3.13
CA LYS A 11 -23.78 -13.32 -3.27
C LYS A 11 -24.13 -11.83 -3.28
N ALA A 12 -23.53 -11.04 -2.40
CA ALA A 12 -23.73 -9.59 -2.35
C ALA A 12 -23.17 -8.89 -3.60
N TRP A 13 -21.99 -9.32 -4.07
CA TRP A 13 -21.38 -8.89 -5.32
C TRP A 13 -22.31 -9.12 -6.51
N ASN A 14 -22.79 -10.35 -6.71
CA ASN A 14 -23.71 -10.68 -7.80
C ASN A 14 -25.00 -9.87 -7.77
N SER A 15 -25.59 -9.70 -6.57
CA SER A 15 -26.78 -8.86 -6.41
C SER A 15 -26.53 -7.41 -6.83
N THR A 16 -25.36 -6.87 -6.49
CA THR A 16 -24.98 -5.50 -6.82
C THR A 16 -24.74 -5.33 -8.31
N CYS A 17 -23.98 -6.25 -8.92
CA CYS A 17 -23.72 -6.24 -10.36
C CYS A 17 -25.00 -6.37 -11.18
N ARG A 18 -25.97 -7.17 -10.72
CA ARG A 18 -27.28 -7.25 -11.39
C ARG A 18 -28.03 -5.93 -11.37
N VAL A 19 -27.94 -5.16 -10.29
CA VAL A 19 -28.58 -3.84 -10.19
C VAL A 19 -27.86 -2.81 -11.06
N LEU A 20 -26.53 -2.79 -11.04
CA LEU A 20 -25.74 -1.79 -11.77
C LEU A 20 -25.65 -2.06 -13.26
N PHE A 21 -25.47 -3.32 -13.65
CA PHE A 21 -25.18 -3.73 -15.03
C PHE A 21 -26.34 -4.47 -15.70
N GLY A 22 -27.43 -4.76 -14.97
CA GLY A 22 -28.57 -5.52 -15.49
C GLY A 22 -28.30 -7.02 -15.69
N GLN A 23 -27.10 -7.49 -15.33
CA GLN A 23 -26.67 -8.88 -15.50
C GLN A 23 -25.72 -9.31 -14.38
N GLU A 24 -25.58 -10.61 -14.20
CA GLU A 24 -24.50 -11.14 -13.36
C GLU A 24 -23.15 -11.00 -14.07
N THR A 25 -22.10 -10.72 -13.30
CA THR A 25 -20.73 -10.58 -13.80
C THR A 25 -19.90 -11.80 -13.39
N ALA A 26 -18.61 -11.80 -13.75
CA ALA A 26 -17.66 -12.79 -13.26
C ALA A 26 -17.66 -12.87 -11.71
N PRO A 27 -17.35 -14.05 -11.14
CA PRO A 27 -17.20 -14.23 -9.69
C PRO A 27 -16.22 -13.23 -9.08
N LEU A 28 -16.47 -12.84 -7.83
CA LEU A 28 -15.64 -11.87 -7.11
C LEU A 28 -14.15 -12.24 -7.11
N SER A 29 -13.83 -13.54 -7.04
CA SER A 29 -12.45 -14.03 -7.08
C SER A 29 -11.73 -13.75 -8.39
N GLU A 30 -12.44 -13.76 -9.53
CA GLU A 30 -11.87 -13.52 -10.85
C GLU A 30 -11.67 -12.03 -11.10
N CYS A 31 -12.49 -11.18 -10.47
CA CYS A 31 -12.33 -9.73 -10.50
C CYS A 31 -11.20 -9.21 -9.61
N ARG A 32 -10.49 -10.08 -8.87
CA ARG A 32 -9.49 -9.67 -7.86
C ARG A 32 -8.42 -8.72 -8.39
N GLU A 33 -7.82 -9.04 -9.53
CA GLU A 33 -6.72 -8.23 -10.08
C GLU A 33 -7.24 -6.88 -10.59
N TRP A 34 -8.42 -6.87 -11.22
CA TRP A 34 -9.09 -5.64 -11.65
C TRP A 34 -9.46 -4.75 -10.45
N LEU A 35 -10.02 -5.33 -9.38
CA LEU A 35 -10.34 -4.60 -8.15
C LEU A 35 -9.10 -4.01 -7.46
N ARG A 36 -7.92 -4.59 -7.70
CA ARG A 36 -6.65 -4.13 -7.15
C ARG A 36 -5.91 -3.15 -8.04
N GLU A 37 -6.41 -2.86 -9.25
CA GLU A 37 -5.72 -2.01 -10.24
C GLU A 37 -5.37 -0.63 -9.67
N TYR A 38 -6.28 -0.04 -8.91
CA TYR A 38 -6.11 1.26 -8.28
C TYR A 38 -5.77 1.19 -6.79
N ASP A 39 -5.51 -0.02 -6.27
CA ASP A 39 -5.02 -0.18 -4.92
C ASP A 39 -3.56 0.31 -4.87
N GLN A 40 -3.20 1.07 -3.84
CA GLN A 40 -1.83 1.55 -3.72
C GLN A 40 -0.91 0.34 -3.46
N LYS A 41 0.17 0.24 -4.24
CA LYS A 41 1.17 -0.80 -4.02
C LYS A 41 1.81 -0.59 -2.65
N LEU A 42 1.60 -1.56 -1.77
CA LEU A 42 2.30 -1.62 -0.50
C LEU A 42 3.75 -2.01 -0.76
N ARG A 43 4.67 -1.16 -0.33
CA ARG A 43 6.10 -1.44 -0.30
C ARG A 43 6.51 -1.78 1.12
N THR A 44 7.42 -2.75 1.25
CA THR A 44 8.03 -3.10 2.53
C THR A 44 9.54 -2.94 2.39
N GLU A 45 10.11 -2.07 3.21
CA GLU A 45 11.55 -1.79 3.25
C GLU A 45 12.08 -1.98 4.68
N LYS A 46 13.40 -2.11 4.82
CA LYS A 46 14.05 -2.23 6.13
C LYS A 46 14.28 -0.86 6.77
N SER A 47 13.93 -0.74 8.06
CA SER A 47 14.23 0.43 8.87
C SER A 47 15.74 0.65 8.97
N SER A 48 16.18 1.88 8.73
CA SER A 48 17.57 2.31 8.92
C SER A 48 17.95 2.48 10.39
N LEU A 49 16.97 2.50 11.31
CA LEU A 49 17.21 2.67 12.74
C LEU A 49 17.28 1.34 13.48
N SER A 50 16.32 0.44 13.21
CA SER A 50 16.20 -0.84 13.94
C SER A 50 16.41 -2.08 13.07
N GLY A 51 16.35 -1.97 11.75
CA GLY A 51 16.33 -3.10 10.83
C GLY A 51 14.99 -3.85 10.74
N LYS A 52 13.94 -3.38 11.42
CA LYS A 52 12.58 -3.94 11.30
C LYS A 52 11.95 -3.61 9.95
N ASP A 53 10.96 -4.40 9.56
CA ASP A 53 10.17 -4.14 8.36
C ASP A 53 9.24 -2.94 8.55
N VAL A 54 9.29 -2.02 7.58
CA VAL A 54 8.44 -0.83 7.51
C VAL A 54 7.63 -0.90 6.23
N THR A 55 6.30 -0.85 6.37
CA THR A 55 5.37 -0.89 5.23
C THR A 55 4.77 0.49 4.99
N PHE A 56 4.76 0.93 3.74
CA PHE A 56 4.19 2.21 3.30
C PHE A 56 3.59 2.08 1.89
N SER A 57 2.75 3.04 1.49
CA SER A 57 2.01 3.00 0.22
C SER A 57 2.47 4.04 -0.82
N LEU A 58 3.49 4.82 -0.51
CA LEU A 58 4.06 5.84 -1.39
C LEU A 58 5.09 5.22 -2.34
N ASP A 59 4.94 5.46 -3.65
CA ASP A 59 5.86 4.90 -4.66
C ASP A 59 7.04 5.85 -5.01
N ASP A 60 6.89 7.15 -4.73
CA ASP A 60 7.79 8.21 -5.23
C ASP A 60 9.06 8.42 -4.39
N TYR A 61 9.42 7.49 -3.51
CA TYR A 61 10.66 7.57 -2.76
C TYR A 61 11.87 7.11 -3.60
N SER A 62 13.00 7.79 -3.44
CA SER A 62 14.24 7.39 -4.12
C SER A 62 14.73 6.03 -3.63
N ASN A 63 15.39 5.27 -4.51
CA ASN A 63 15.94 3.94 -4.17
C ASN A 63 16.97 3.98 -3.02
N ASN A 64 17.53 5.15 -2.72
CA ASN A 64 18.52 5.36 -1.65
C ASN A 64 17.92 6.06 -0.43
N ALA A 65 16.60 6.19 -0.35
CA ALA A 65 15.93 6.78 0.81
C ALA A 65 16.14 5.91 2.06
N ARG A 66 16.20 6.57 3.23
CA ARG A 66 16.23 5.91 4.53
C ARG A 66 14.81 5.86 5.09
N PHE A 67 14.40 4.67 5.52
CA PHE A 67 13.07 4.44 6.08
C PHE A 67 13.16 4.24 7.59
N ALA A 68 12.15 4.72 8.32
CA ALA A 68 11.99 4.48 9.76
C ALA A 68 10.50 4.49 10.09
N ALA A 69 10.06 3.61 10.97
CA ALA A 69 8.69 3.61 11.46
C ALA A 69 8.49 4.70 12.52
N PHE A 70 7.26 5.20 12.64
CA PHE A 70 6.94 6.28 13.58
C PHE A 70 7.28 5.97 15.04
N ASN A 71 7.18 4.71 15.44
CA ASN A 71 7.51 4.26 16.79
C ASN A 71 9.03 4.14 17.06
N GLU A 72 9.87 4.33 16.05
CA GLU A 72 11.33 4.28 16.17
C GLU A 72 11.94 5.67 16.34
N ILE A 73 11.15 6.72 16.08
CA ILE A 73 11.60 8.11 16.10
C ILE A 73 11.44 8.68 17.51
N ASP A 74 12.55 9.12 18.10
CA ASP A 74 12.54 9.90 19.33
C ASP A 74 12.50 11.39 18.98
N PHE A 75 11.29 11.97 19.04
CA PHE A 75 11.05 13.39 18.77
C PHE A 75 11.59 14.33 19.86
N GLY A 76 12.04 13.81 21.00
CA GLY A 76 12.63 14.60 22.09
C GLY A 76 14.13 14.88 21.89
N LYS A 77 14.78 14.17 20.96
CA LYS A 77 16.19 14.43 20.62
C LYS A 77 16.30 15.74 19.85
N LYS A 78 17.22 16.60 20.27
CA LYS A 78 17.60 17.79 19.50
C LYS A 78 18.33 17.33 18.24
N PHE A 79 17.71 17.53 17.09
CA PHE A 79 18.35 17.28 15.81
C PHE A 79 19.16 18.51 15.41
N GLU A 80 20.46 18.32 15.14
CA GLU A 80 21.26 19.29 14.40
C GLU A 80 20.64 19.45 13.01
N ALA A 81 20.48 20.69 12.53
CA ALA A 81 19.93 20.95 11.21
C ALA A 81 20.76 20.19 10.16
N GLN A 82 20.11 19.32 9.39
CA GLN A 82 20.81 18.57 8.35
C GLN A 82 21.39 19.57 7.34
N ARG A 83 22.72 19.62 7.22
CA ARG A 83 23.39 20.38 6.15
C ARG A 83 22.80 19.90 4.83
N SER A 84 22.12 20.80 4.12
CA SER A 84 21.62 20.58 2.78
C SER A 84 22.76 20.07 1.91
N VAL A 85 22.72 18.80 1.51
CA VAL A 85 23.60 18.30 0.44
C VAL A 85 23.07 18.92 -0.84
N SER A 86 23.66 20.05 -1.23
CA SER A 86 23.48 20.63 -2.55
C SER A 86 24.11 19.70 -3.58
N ALA A 87 23.31 18.87 -4.25
CA ALA A 87 23.60 18.36 -5.60
C ALA A 87 22.48 17.43 -6.08
N CYS A 88 21.55 17.96 -6.87
CA CYS A 88 20.92 17.30 -8.03
C CYS A 88 20.09 18.35 -8.78
N PHE A 89 20.77 19.30 -9.42
CA PHE A 89 20.23 20.04 -10.56
C PHE A 89 21.32 20.02 -11.64
N GLY A 90 21.41 18.87 -12.31
CA GLY A 90 22.20 18.68 -13.51
C GLY A 90 21.24 18.54 -14.68
N ARG A 91 21.41 19.42 -15.66
CA ARG A 91 20.70 19.57 -16.94
C ARG A 91 20.24 18.27 -17.60
#